data_AF-A0A950I9M9-F1
#
_entry.id   AF-A0A950I9M9-F1
#
_cell.length_a   1.000
_cell.length_b   1.000
_cell.length_c   1.000
_cell.angle_alpha   90.00
_cell.angle_beta   90.00
_cell.angle_gamma   90.00
#
_symmetry.space_group_name_H-M   'P 1'
#
loop_
_entity.id
_entity.type
_entity.pdbx_description
1 polymer ?
#
loop_
_entity_poly.entity_id
_entity_poly.type
_entity_poly.pdbx_seq_one_letter_code
_entity_poly.pdbx_strand_id
1 'polypeptide(L)'
;MFDSGGLTRNLEQAYLQMLAQQAEKRGRVAIVIAADGGVTPMLEQAAQSICTGIRALGAQAEVQHKAFERHGLNLILGAHRLTAEGALLLPPRAIICRLDTDAQGEQWLTPALRDLLREYELWDCDPQSTAAIAAELPGARIKHVPFDALAQAVASTLQTA
;
A
#
# COMPACT_ATOMS: atom_id res chain seq x y z
N MET A 1 53.29 10.47 -1.07
CA MET A 1 52.45 10.82 0.10
C MET A 1 51.01 10.78 -0.40
N PHE A 2 50.30 9.68 -0.14
CA PHE A 2 48.95 9.48 -0.67
C PHE A 2 47.97 10.29 0.17
N ASP A 3 47.26 11.21 -0.47
CA ASP A 3 46.25 12.07 0.16
C ASP A 3 45.07 11.21 0.63
N SER A 4 45.17 10.78 1.89
CA SER A 4 44.20 9.90 2.55
C SER A 4 42.87 10.63 2.77
N GLY A 5 42.87 11.97 2.76
CA GLY A 5 41.70 12.81 2.99
C GLY A 5 40.74 12.87 1.80
N GLY A 6 41.24 12.74 0.57
CA GLY A 6 40.43 12.72 -0.65
C GLY A 6 39.62 11.43 -0.84
N LEU A 7 40.21 10.28 -0.48
CA LEU A 7 39.55 8.97 -0.55
C LEU A 7 38.42 8.83 0.48
N THR A 8 38.63 9.31 1.71
CA THR A 8 37.58 9.32 2.75
C THR A 8 36.40 10.23 2.41
N ARG A 9 36.65 11.42 1.83
CA ARG A 9 35.57 12.33 1.40
C ARG A 9 34.72 11.75 0.27
N ASN A 10 35.34 11.05 -0.68
CA ASN A 10 34.61 10.42 -1.78
C ASN A 10 33.73 9.24 -1.30
N LEU A 11 34.23 8.44 -0.35
CA LEU A 11 33.44 7.34 0.25
C LEU A 11 32.29 7.86 1.11
N GLU A 12 32.52 8.92 1.89
CA GLU A 12 31.49 9.57 2.70
C GLU A 12 30.39 10.18 1.82
N GLN A 13 30.74 10.88 0.73
CA GLN A 13 29.76 11.40 -0.23
C GLN A 13 28.98 10.28 -0.93
N ALA A 14 29.65 9.20 -1.34
CA ALA A 14 28.97 8.06 -1.95
C ALA A 14 27.99 7.38 -0.98
N TYR A 15 28.39 7.25 0.29
CA TYR A 15 27.52 6.72 1.35
C TYR A 15 26.30 7.62 1.59
N LEU A 16 26.50 8.94 1.69
CA LEU A 16 25.41 9.91 1.83
C LEU A 16 24.47 9.90 0.61
N GLN A 17 24.99 9.79 -0.60
CA GLN A 17 24.18 9.64 -1.82
C GLN A 17 23.39 8.33 -1.82
N MET A 18 24.00 7.23 -1.40
CA MET A 18 23.31 5.94 -1.28
C MET A 18 22.18 6.03 -0.24
N LEU A 19 22.45 6.63 0.93
CA LEU A 19 21.44 6.85 1.96
C LEU A 19 20.31 7.75 1.47
N ALA A 20 20.62 8.83 0.75
CA ALA A 20 19.62 9.71 0.16
C ALA A 20 18.74 8.98 -0.87
N GLN A 21 19.34 8.16 -1.74
CA GLN A 21 18.59 7.35 -2.70
C GLN A 21 17.72 6.28 -2.01
N GLN A 22 18.20 5.69 -0.92
CA GLN A 22 17.41 4.74 -0.13
C GLN A 22 16.25 5.43 0.61
N ALA A 23 16.48 6.63 1.14
CA ALA A 23 15.45 7.45 1.78
C ALA A 23 14.39 7.90 0.76
N GLU A 24 14.81 8.33 -0.43
CA GLU A 24 13.89 8.70 -1.52
C GLU A 24 13.02 7.52 -1.95
N LYS A 25 13.61 6.32 -2.06
CA LYS A 25 12.87 5.08 -2.38
C LYS A 25 11.93 4.62 -1.27
N ARG A 26 12.26 4.89 0.00
CA ARG A 26 11.40 4.57 1.15
C ARG A 26 10.16 5.47 1.25
N GLY A 27 10.18 6.64 0.62
CA GLY A 27 9.05 7.59 0.56
C GLY A 27 8.07 7.36 -0.59
N ARG A 28 8.23 6.28 -1.37
CA ARG A 28 7.35 5.96 -2.51
C ARG A 28 6.14 5.13 -2.09
N VAL A 29 5.00 5.45 -2.69
CA VAL A 29 3.74 4.72 -2.54
C VAL A 29 3.30 4.21 -3.90
N ALA A 30 3.06 2.91 -4.01
CA ALA A 30 2.27 2.35 -5.10
C ALA A 30 0.84 2.14 -4.63
N ILE A 31 -0.13 2.73 -5.32
CA ILE A 31 -1.55 2.38 -5.20
C ILE A 31 -1.81 1.32 -6.25
N VAL A 32 -1.93 0.07 -5.80
CA VAL A 32 -1.94 -1.08 -6.68
C VAL A 32 -3.38 -1.56 -6.85
N ILE A 33 -3.88 -1.46 -8.07
CA ILE A 33 -5.11 -2.11 -8.46
C ILE A 33 -4.77 -3.56 -8.81
N ALA A 34 -5.15 -4.47 -7.91
CA ALA A 34 -4.72 -5.87 -7.94
C ALA A 34 -5.77 -6.83 -8.50
N ALA A 35 -6.86 -6.32 -9.09
CA ALA A 35 -7.97 -7.15 -9.55
C ALA A 35 -7.62 -7.98 -10.80
N ASP A 36 -7.76 -9.32 -10.71
CA ASP A 36 -7.49 -10.21 -11.85
C ASP A 36 -8.61 -10.24 -12.89
N GLY A 37 -9.86 -9.96 -12.49
CA GLY A 37 -11.04 -9.96 -13.36
C GLY A 37 -11.35 -8.63 -14.09
N GLY A 38 -10.36 -7.73 -14.21
CA GLY A 38 -10.50 -6.43 -14.88
C GLY A 38 -10.82 -5.26 -13.93
N VAL A 39 -10.30 -4.09 -14.24
CA VAL A 39 -10.44 -2.88 -13.41
C VAL A 39 -11.80 -2.21 -13.66
N THR A 40 -12.53 -1.88 -12.59
CA THR A 40 -13.76 -1.10 -12.72
C THR A 40 -13.41 0.39 -12.81
N PRO A 41 -14.16 1.21 -13.57
CA PRO A 41 -13.93 2.66 -13.62
C PRO A 41 -13.95 3.32 -12.24
N MET A 42 -14.78 2.79 -11.32
CA MET A 42 -14.89 3.31 -9.96
C MET A 42 -13.64 3.02 -9.12
N LEU A 43 -13.04 1.84 -9.28
CA LEU A 43 -11.78 1.48 -8.60
C LEU A 43 -10.62 2.34 -9.13
N GLU A 44 -10.58 2.58 -10.44
CA GLU A 44 -9.60 3.46 -11.08
C GLU A 44 -9.72 4.91 -10.57
N GLN A 45 -10.94 5.44 -10.54
CA GLN A 45 -11.21 6.79 -10.03
C GLN A 45 -10.83 6.93 -8.55
N ALA A 46 -11.14 5.93 -7.73
CA ALA A 46 -10.75 5.91 -6.33
C ALA A 46 -9.21 5.89 -6.18
N ALA A 47 -8.53 5.00 -6.91
CA ALA A 47 -7.06 4.93 -6.90
C ALA A 47 -6.43 6.27 -7.29
N GLN A 48 -6.93 6.91 -8.36
CA GLN A 48 -6.44 8.20 -8.83
C GLN A 48 -6.73 9.34 -7.83
N SER A 49 -7.86 9.30 -7.15
CA SER A 49 -8.23 10.28 -6.11
C SER A 49 -7.30 10.18 -4.90
N ILE A 50 -7.06 8.96 -4.41
CA ILE A 50 -6.12 8.68 -3.31
C ILE A 50 -4.70 9.11 -3.72
N CYS A 51 -4.28 8.78 -4.96
CA CYS A 51 -2.97 9.16 -5.51
C CYS A 51 -2.76 10.67 -5.49
N THR A 52 -3.76 11.41 -5.97
CA THR A 52 -3.75 12.88 -5.98
C THR A 52 -3.64 13.43 -4.56
N GLY A 53 -4.39 12.88 -3.61
CA GLY A 53 -4.33 13.29 -2.21
C GLY A 53 -2.95 13.07 -1.57
N ILE A 54 -2.35 11.90 -1.80
CA ILE A 54 -1.01 11.58 -1.25
C ILE A 54 0.06 12.50 -1.85
N ARG A 55 -0.01 12.78 -3.16
CA ARG A 55 0.90 13.72 -3.83
C ARG A 55 0.74 15.15 -3.31
N ALA A 56 -0.49 15.58 -3.01
CA ALA A 56 -0.75 16.89 -2.43
C ALA A 56 -0.14 17.05 -1.03
N LEU A 57 0.06 15.94 -0.30
CA LEU A 57 0.77 15.89 0.98
C LEU A 57 2.30 15.79 0.84
N GLY A 58 2.83 15.85 -0.38
CA GLY A 58 4.27 15.89 -0.67
C GLY A 58 4.96 14.53 -0.82
N ALA A 59 4.22 13.42 -0.78
CA ALA A 59 4.78 12.09 -1.00
C ALA A 59 4.78 11.68 -2.48
N GLN A 60 5.71 10.81 -2.88
CA GLN A 60 5.74 10.22 -4.22
C GLN A 60 4.73 9.08 -4.28
N ALA A 61 3.65 9.22 -5.05
CA ALA A 61 2.66 8.16 -5.25
C ALA A 61 2.40 7.89 -6.73
N GLU A 62 2.11 6.65 -7.10
CA GLU A 62 1.70 6.27 -8.45
C GLU A 62 0.59 5.21 -8.40
N VAL A 63 -0.34 5.28 -9.35
CA VAL A 63 -1.30 4.20 -9.57
C VAL A 63 -0.63 3.15 -10.44
N GLN A 64 -0.68 1.89 -10.02
CA GLN A 64 -0.07 0.76 -10.71
C GLN A 64 -1.07 -0.38 -10.85
N HIS A 65 -0.95 -1.15 -11.93
CA HIS A 65 -1.79 -2.33 -12.19
C HIS A 65 -0.93 -3.58 -12.02
N LYS A 66 -1.18 -4.35 -10.96
CA LYS A 66 -0.44 -5.59 -10.65
C LYS A 66 1.10 -5.44 -10.65
N ALA A 67 1.57 -4.22 -10.45
CA ALA A 67 2.98 -3.91 -10.26
C ALA A 67 3.14 -3.33 -8.85
N PHE A 68 4.23 -3.73 -8.19
CA PHE A 68 4.46 -3.45 -6.78
C PHE A 68 5.77 -2.68 -6.62
N GLU A 69 5.77 -1.70 -5.73
CA GLU A 69 6.97 -0.98 -5.35
C GLU A 69 7.75 -1.81 -4.31
N ARG A 70 9.01 -2.11 -4.62
CA ARG A 70 9.84 -3.05 -3.84
C ARG A 70 10.31 -2.46 -2.50
N HIS A 71 10.53 -1.14 -2.47
CA HIS A 71 11.13 -0.47 -1.30
C HIS A 71 10.19 0.51 -0.60
N GLY A 72 9.03 0.74 -1.19
CA GLY A 72 7.98 1.65 -0.72
C GLY A 72 6.81 0.93 -0.06
N LEU A 73 5.73 1.67 0.13
CA LEU A 73 4.45 1.16 0.64
C LEU A 73 3.53 0.80 -0.53
N ASN A 74 2.87 -0.35 -0.44
CA ASN A 74 1.89 -0.78 -1.44
C ASN A 74 0.49 -0.74 -0.83
N LEU A 75 -0.38 0.13 -1.33
CA LEU A 75 -1.79 0.17 -0.97
C LEU A 75 -2.58 -0.65 -1.99
N ILE A 76 -3.04 -1.83 -1.60
CA ILE A 76 -3.65 -2.83 -2.49
C ILE A 76 -5.16 -2.64 -2.53
N LEU A 77 -5.69 -2.28 -3.69
CA LEU A 77 -7.11 -2.13 -3.96
C LEU A 77 -7.66 -3.34 -4.71
N GLY A 78 -8.87 -3.78 -4.37
CA GLY A 78 -9.53 -4.91 -5.04
C GLY A 78 -8.91 -6.28 -4.72
N ALA A 79 -8.28 -6.44 -3.56
CA ALA A 79 -7.59 -7.67 -3.16
C ALA A 79 -8.49 -8.93 -3.13
N HIS A 80 -9.80 -8.79 -2.90
CA HIS A 80 -10.77 -9.88 -2.99
C HIS A 80 -10.82 -10.59 -4.36
N ARG A 81 -10.34 -9.92 -5.41
CA ARG A 81 -10.33 -10.42 -6.79
C ARG A 81 -8.97 -10.98 -7.20
N LEU A 82 -8.05 -11.12 -6.25
CA LEU A 82 -6.77 -11.78 -6.48
C LEU A 82 -6.95 -13.29 -6.61
N THR A 83 -6.29 -13.85 -7.60
CA THR A 83 -6.01 -15.29 -7.68
C THR A 83 -4.98 -15.68 -6.61
N ALA A 84 -4.87 -16.99 -6.33
CA ALA A 84 -3.83 -17.51 -5.44
C ALA A 84 -2.42 -17.15 -5.91
N GLU A 85 -2.18 -17.15 -7.24
CA GLU A 85 -0.90 -16.72 -7.82
C GLU A 85 -0.63 -15.23 -7.58
N GLY A 86 -1.63 -14.37 -7.79
CA GLY A 86 -1.50 -12.94 -7.52
C GLY A 86 -1.24 -12.62 -6.04
N ALA A 87 -1.86 -13.39 -5.13
CA ALA A 87 -1.65 -13.26 -3.69
C ALA A 87 -0.19 -13.55 -3.28
N LEU A 88 0.46 -14.54 -3.91
CA LEU A 88 1.87 -14.89 -3.65
C LEU A 88 2.87 -13.79 -4.08
N LEU A 89 2.45 -12.87 -4.94
CA LEU A 89 3.29 -11.78 -5.42
C LEU A 89 3.23 -10.53 -4.54
N LEU A 90 2.33 -10.50 -3.54
CA LEU A 90 2.20 -9.34 -2.67
C LEU A 90 3.50 -9.11 -1.87
N PRO A 91 4.02 -7.86 -1.84
CA PRO A 91 5.23 -7.56 -1.09
C PRO A 91 4.93 -7.50 0.41
N PRO A 92 5.89 -7.79 1.30
CA PRO A 92 5.70 -7.76 2.75
C PRO A 92 5.20 -6.41 3.30
N ARG A 93 5.51 -5.30 2.61
CA ARG A 93 5.05 -3.95 2.94
C ARG A 93 3.82 -3.58 2.11
N ALA A 94 2.73 -4.29 2.34
CA ALA A 94 1.44 -4.03 1.73
C ALA A 94 0.36 -3.78 2.78
N ILE A 95 -0.58 -2.91 2.44
CA ILE A 95 -1.83 -2.68 3.17
C ILE A 95 -2.95 -3.03 2.21
N ILE A 96 -3.83 -3.93 2.62
CA ILE A 96 -5.04 -4.23 1.87
C ILE A 96 -6.05 -3.12 2.18
N CYS A 97 -6.52 -2.42 1.16
CA CYS A 97 -7.49 -1.37 1.31
C CYS A 97 -8.78 -1.75 0.60
N ARG A 98 -9.86 -1.83 1.38
CA ARG A 98 -11.21 -2.04 0.89
C ARG A 98 -11.93 -0.71 0.77
N LEU A 99 -12.65 -0.57 -0.34
CA LEU A 99 -13.51 0.57 -0.62
C LEU A 99 -14.97 0.12 -0.61
N ASP A 100 -15.87 0.99 -0.16
CA ASP A 100 -17.32 0.71 -0.11
C ASP A 100 -17.92 0.40 -1.49
N THR A 101 -17.22 0.81 -2.54
CA THR A 101 -17.57 0.61 -3.94
C THR A 101 -17.52 -0.84 -4.40
N ASP A 102 -16.91 -1.73 -3.62
CA ASP A 102 -16.76 -3.17 -3.91
C ASP A 102 -18.00 -4.00 -3.47
N ALA A 103 -18.99 -3.40 -2.79
CA ALA A 103 -19.98 -4.12 -1.97
C ALA A 103 -21.35 -4.43 -2.60
N GLN A 104 -21.53 -4.36 -3.92
CA GLN A 104 -22.82 -4.72 -4.54
C GLN A 104 -22.91 -6.23 -4.79
N GLY A 105 -23.34 -7.00 -3.78
CA GLY A 105 -23.87 -8.35 -3.93
C GLY A 105 -22.89 -9.53 -4.01
N GLU A 106 -21.58 -9.29 -4.03
CA GLU A 106 -20.57 -10.36 -4.04
C GLU A 106 -20.06 -10.70 -2.62
N GLN A 107 -19.78 -11.99 -2.39
CA GLN A 107 -19.14 -12.46 -1.17
C GLN A 107 -17.65 -12.04 -1.16
N TRP A 108 -17.40 -10.81 -0.73
CA TRP A 108 -16.06 -10.20 -0.67
C TRP A 108 -15.07 -11.01 0.18
N LEU A 109 -15.51 -11.56 1.32
CA LEU A 109 -14.62 -12.26 2.27
C LEU A 109 -14.38 -13.73 1.86
N THR A 110 -13.70 -13.89 0.73
CA THR A 110 -13.30 -15.19 0.19
C THR A 110 -12.29 -15.89 1.12
N PRO A 111 -12.17 -17.23 1.07
CA PRO A 111 -11.15 -17.94 1.84
C PRO A 111 -9.72 -17.42 1.58
N ALA A 112 -9.38 -17.15 0.32
CA ALA A 112 -8.07 -16.60 -0.05
C ALA A 112 -7.82 -15.23 0.58
N LEU A 113 -8.83 -14.36 0.62
CA LEU A 113 -8.69 -13.07 1.28
C LEU A 113 -8.51 -13.24 2.79
N ARG A 114 -9.21 -14.19 3.44
CA ARG A 114 -9.01 -14.45 4.88
C ARG A 114 -7.57 -14.83 5.20
N ASP A 115 -6.95 -15.66 4.36
CA ASP A 115 -5.55 -16.04 4.53
C ASP A 115 -4.63 -14.82 4.40
N LEU A 116 -4.86 -13.96 3.39
CA LEU A 116 -4.14 -12.68 3.26
C LEU A 116 -4.32 -11.77 4.48
N LEU A 117 -5.52 -11.70 5.05
CA LEU A 117 -5.79 -10.85 6.22
C LEU A 117 -5.13 -11.34 7.53
N ARG A 118 -4.56 -12.55 7.54
CA ARG A 118 -3.67 -12.98 8.62
C ARG A 118 -2.28 -12.37 8.51
N GLU A 119 -1.83 -12.09 7.30
CA GLU A 119 -0.46 -11.64 6.99
C GLU A 119 -0.35 -10.14 6.77
N TYR A 120 -1.44 -9.48 6.37
CA TYR A 120 -1.48 -8.06 6.01
C TYR A 120 -2.46 -7.26 6.87
N GLU A 121 -2.26 -5.95 6.95
CA GLU A 121 -3.22 -5.05 7.58
C GLU A 121 -4.35 -4.72 6.60
N LEU A 122 -5.59 -4.71 7.08
CA LEU A 122 -6.77 -4.28 6.36
C LEU A 122 -7.16 -2.86 6.77
N TRP A 123 -7.24 -1.96 5.80
CA TRP A 123 -7.91 -0.67 5.94
C TRP A 123 -9.27 -0.74 5.24
N ASP A 124 -10.34 -0.50 6.00
CA ASP A 124 -11.71 -0.51 5.49
C ASP A 124 -12.34 0.86 5.68
N CYS A 125 -13.05 1.35 4.66
CA CYS A 125 -13.73 2.65 4.67
C CYS A 125 -15.08 2.60 5.37
N ASP A 126 -15.70 1.42 5.49
CA ASP A 126 -16.98 1.25 6.16
C ASP A 126 -16.78 0.76 7.62
N PRO A 127 -17.22 1.54 8.62
CA PRO A 127 -17.09 1.15 10.02
C PRO A 127 -17.95 -0.08 10.37
N GLN A 128 -19.09 -0.31 9.71
CA GLN A 128 -19.93 -1.47 9.98
C GLN A 128 -19.26 -2.75 9.50
N SER A 129 -18.77 -2.73 8.26
CA SER A 129 -17.94 -3.79 7.69
C SER A 129 -16.70 -4.08 8.55
N THR A 130 -15.98 -3.04 8.96
CA THR A 130 -14.80 -3.19 9.83
C THR A 130 -15.13 -4.02 11.07
N ALA A 131 -16.23 -3.69 11.75
CA ALA A 131 -16.67 -4.41 12.94
C ALA A 131 -17.07 -5.86 12.64
N ALA A 132 -17.76 -6.10 11.52
CA ALA A 132 -18.16 -7.44 11.10
C ALA A 132 -16.94 -8.33 10.79
N ILE A 133 -15.94 -7.81 10.07
CA ILE A 133 -14.72 -8.56 9.74
C ILE A 133 -13.91 -8.82 11.01
N ALA A 134 -13.81 -7.85 11.92
CA ALA A 134 -13.10 -8.04 13.19
C ALA A 134 -13.75 -9.11 14.07
N ALA A 135 -15.08 -9.24 14.05
CA ALA A 135 -15.78 -10.31 14.73
C ALA A 135 -15.55 -11.69 14.08
N GLU A 136 -15.48 -11.73 12.75
CA GLU A 136 -15.30 -12.97 11.99
C GLU A 136 -13.84 -13.48 11.96
N LEU A 137 -12.86 -12.57 12.03
CA LEU A 137 -11.43 -12.87 12.00
C LEU A 137 -10.72 -12.34 13.25
N PRO A 138 -10.89 -12.99 14.42
CA PRO A 138 -10.20 -12.60 15.64
C PRO A 138 -8.69 -12.61 15.45
N GLY A 139 -8.03 -11.49 15.77
CA GLY A 139 -6.58 -11.33 15.66
C GLY A 139 -6.08 -10.77 14.32
N ALA A 140 -6.95 -10.56 13.33
CA ALA A 140 -6.60 -9.82 12.12
C ALA A 140 -6.30 -8.34 12.46
N ARG A 141 -5.33 -7.75 11.78
CA ARG A 141 -4.98 -6.33 11.93
C ARG A 141 -5.90 -5.51 11.04
N ILE A 142 -7.00 -5.02 11.60
CA ILE A 142 -8.04 -4.31 10.86
C ILE A 142 -8.17 -2.90 11.44
N LYS A 143 -8.23 -1.91 10.54
CA LYS A 143 -8.39 -0.50 10.88
C LYS A 143 -9.48 0.12 10.03
N HIS A 144 -10.41 0.82 10.66
CA HIS A 144 -11.31 1.70 9.93
C HIS A 144 -10.57 2.98 9.53
N VAL A 145 -10.55 3.30 8.25
CA VAL A 145 -9.97 4.53 7.69
C VAL A 145 -10.97 5.12 6.70
N PRO A 146 -11.65 6.23 7.04
CA PRO A 146 -12.54 6.92 6.13
C PRO A 146 -11.87 7.25 4.79
N PHE A 147 -12.63 7.20 3.69
CA PHE A 147 -12.09 7.39 2.35
C PHE A 147 -11.35 8.73 2.19
N ASP A 148 -11.90 9.81 2.73
CA ASP A 148 -11.33 11.16 2.73
C ASP A 148 -10.05 11.27 3.58
N ALA A 149 -9.87 10.39 4.56
CA ALA A 149 -8.69 10.32 5.41
C ALA A 149 -7.58 9.38 4.88
N LEU A 150 -7.85 8.59 3.84
CA LEU A 150 -6.90 7.58 3.32
C LEU A 150 -5.54 8.20 2.95
N ALA A 151 -5.55 9.31 2.21
CA ALA A 151 -4.30 9.96 1.79
C ALA A 151 -3.44 10.39 2.99
N GLN A 152 -4.07 10.96 4.02
CA GLN A 152 -3.39 11.36 5.24
C GLN A 152 -2.87 10.16 6.02
N ALA A 153 -3.67 9.09 6.13
CA ALA A 153 -3.27 7.86 6.81
C ALA A 153 -2.06 7.20 6.13
N VAL A 154 -2.04 7.16 4.79
CA VAL A 154 -0.88 6.68 4.02
C VAL A 154 0.35 7.54 4.29
N ALA A 155 0.22 8.87 4.20
CA ALA A 155 1.33 9.78 4.45
C ALA A 155 1.92 9.62 5.86
N SER A 156 1.08 9.48 6.88
CA SER A 156 1.52 9.21 8.26
C SER A 156 2.24 7.86 8.39
N THR A 157 1.78 6.83 7.68
CA THR A 157 2.42 5.50 7.69
C THR A 157 3.83 5.53 7.11
N LEU A 158 4.07 6.36 6.08
CA LEU A 158 5.41 6.57 5.52
C LEU A 158 6.38 7.22 6.51
N GLN A 159 5.89 8.07 7.42
CA GLN A 159 6.73 8.76 8.40
C GLN A 159 7.17 7.84 9.55
N THR A 160 6.40 6.79 9.83
CA THR A 160 6.64 5.87 10.95
C THR A 160 7.47 4.63 10.58
N ALA A 161 7.82 4.46 9.30
CA ALA A 161 8.38 3.21 8.77
C ALA A 161 9.77 3.38 8.14
#